data_AF-A0A3D4VU96-F1
#
_entry.id   AF-A0A3D4VU96-F1
#
_cell.length_a   1.000
_cell.length_b   1.000
_cell.length_c   1.000
_cell.angle_alpha   90.00
_cell.angle_beta   90.00
_cell.angle_gamma   90.00
#
_symmetry.space_group_name_H-M   'P 1'
#
loop_
_entity.id
_entity.type
_entity.pdbx_description
1 polymer ?
#
loop_
_entity_poly.entity_id
_entity_poly.type
_entity_poly.pdbx_seq_one_letter_code
_entity_poly.pdbx_strand_id
1 'polypeptide(L)'
;MQTIKKKIALIPVYGPTELLNELVKRLYDNNFEIVIVDDGSPPSSSHIFQLFTPYSTILKHSVNQGKGAALKTGFDFIKSHYPTDSVIVTMDADGQHRIEDAILLCDEAIKNPQCLILGSRNFNGNVPAKSRFGNAITRLVYRISTGTKIQDTQTGLRAFCANLIPFFMNISGNRYEYEMNVLLECPHSNIPLKEVVIETIYIDDNSSSHFHAFRDSLRIYKNILKFAASSFTGFLIDYSLYTLFVILTSNLGWASSIPLSNISARIISSITNYSINKKLVFKNKDSVLKTSVQYFSLVIIIMCCNTVLLTYLVNSLNVNRFLGKMLTEITFFTFSWLAQHYFIFKHKTTKDKIKTENS
;
A
#
# COMPACT_ATOMS: atom_id res chain seq x y z
N MET A 1 -20.99 -33.88 9.49
CA MET A 1 -21.13 -32.68 10.33
C MET A 1 -20.14 -31.65 9.82
N GLN A 2 -20.59 -30.47 9.38
CA GLN A 2 -19.68 -29.35 9.17
C GLN A 2 -19.10 -28.97 10.55
N THR A 3 -17.79 -29.05 10.71
CA THR A 3 -17.11 -28.48 11.89
C THR A 3 -17.48 -27.00 11.95
N ILE A 4 -18.07 -26.58 13.07
CA ILE A 4 -18.37 -25.17 13.32
C ILE A 4 -17.02 -24.45 13.37
N LYS A 5 -16.75 -23.60 12.37
CA LYS A 5 -15.55 -22.77 12.35
C LYS A 5 -15.63 -21.77 13.50
N LYS A 6 -14.64 -21.79 14.40
CA LYS A 6 -14.55 -20.81 15.49
C LYS A 6 -14.35 -19.40 14.91
N LYS A 7 -15.11 -18.42 15.40
CA LYS A 7 -14.93 -17.00 15.09
C LYS A 7 -14.09 -16.38 16.20
N ILE A 8 -13.00 -15.72 15.81
CA ILE A 8 -12.01 -15.15 16.73
C ILE A 8 -11.93 -13.65 16.49
N ALA A 9 -12.22 -12.83 17.50
CA ALA A 9 -11.98 -11.39 17.46
C ALA A 9 -10.57 -11.10 18.00
N LEU A 10 -9.69 -10.60 17.15
CA LEU A 10 -8.34 -10.16 17.53
C LEU A 10 -8.31 -8.63 17.66
N ILE A 11 -8.03 -8.14 18.88
CA ILE A 11 -8.12 -6.72 19.22
C ILE A 11 -6.77 -6.24 19.78
N PRO A 12 -5.94 -5.55 18.98
CA PRO A 12 -4.77 -4.84 19.49
C PRO A 12 -5.21 -3.58 20.24
N VAL A 13 -4.65 -3.33 21.42
CA VAL A 13 -5.02 -2.16 22.23
C VAL A 13 -3.81 -1.49 22.89
N TYR A 14 -3.87 -0.16 22.97
CA TYR A 14 -2.96 0.65 23.74
C TYR A 14 -3.75 1.76 24.45
N GLY A 15 -3.79 1.74 25.78
CA GLY A 15 -4.58 2.66 26.59
C GLY A 15 -6.09 2.43 26.45
N PRO A 16 -6.62 1.25 26.84
CA PRO A 16 -8.05 0.95 26.72
C PRO A 16 -8.91 1.93 27.52
N THR A 17 -10.15 2.11 27.08
CA THR A 17 -11.23 2.81 27.80
C THR A 17 -12.35 1.83 28.13
N GLU A 18 -13.39 2.27 28.84
CA GLU A 18 -14.55 1.43 29.15
C GLU A 18 -15.31 0.93 27.91
N LEU A 19 -15.17 1.62 26.77
CA LEU A 19 -15.75 1.19 25.48
C LEU A 19 -15.28 -0.22 25.08
N LEU A 20 -14.05 -0.60 25.43
CA LEU A 20 -13.54 -1.94 25.14
C LEU A 20 -14.31 -3.01 25.92
N ASN A 21 -14.74 -2.73 27.15
CA ASN A 21 -15.53 -3.68 27.95
C ASN A 21 -16.89 -3.96 27.29
N GLU A 22 -17.56 -2.93 26.79
CA GLU A 22 -18.82 -3.09 26.06
C GLU A 22 -18.63 -3.88 24.77
N LEU A 23 -17.58 -3.57 24.01
CA LEU A 23 -17.24 -4.30 22.78
C LEU A 23 -16.99 -5.79 23.08
N VAL A 24 -16.21 -6.11 24.11
CA VAL A 24 -15.89 -7.49 24.49
C VAL A 24 -17.14 -8.25 24.92
N LYS A 25 -18.01 -7.65 25.74
CA LYS A 25 -19.27 -8.28 26.14
C LYS A 25 -20.15 -8.61 24.93
N ARG A 26 -20.33 -7.64 24.02
CA ARG A 26 -21.14 -7.87 22.81
C ARG A 26 -20.54 -8.95 21.91
N LEU A 27 -19.22 -9.02 21.79
CA LEU A 27 -18.55 -10.10 21.05
C LEU A 27 -18.77 -11.46 21.70
N TYR A 28 -18.65 -11.54 23.03
CA TYR A 28 -18.88 -12.76 23.80
C TYR A 28 -20.31 -13.27 23.63
N ASP A 29 -21.30 -12.37 23.74
CA ASP A 29 -22.72 -12.67 23.55
C ASP A 29 -23.03 -13.15 22.11
N ASN A 30 -22.16 -12.84 21.15
CA ASN A 30 -22.25 -13.29 19.75
C ASN A 30 -21.30 -14.47 19.44
N ASN A 31 -20.87 -15.23 20.46
CA ASN A 31 -20.08 -16.46 20.34
C ASN A 31 -18.69 -16.28 19.68
N PHE A 32 -18.07 -15.11 19.87
CA PHE A 32 -16.66 -14.94 19.50
C PHE A 32 -15.73 -15.43 20.61
N GLU A 33 -14.66 -16.09 20.20
CA GLU A 33 -13.45 -16.24 21.01
C GLU A 33 -12.68 -14.92 20.93
N ILE A 34 -12.27 -14.36 22.06
CA ILE A 34 -11.72 -13.00 22.10
C ILE A 34 -10.25 -13.04 22.50
N VAL A 35 -9.39 -12.52 21.63
CA VAL A 35 -7.95 -12.38 21.85
C VAL A 35 -7.61 -10.90 21.85
N ILE A 36 -7.18 -10.39 23.00
CA ILE A 36 -6.76 -9.01 23.17
C ILE A 36 -5.25 -8.97 23.31
N VAL A 37 -4.61 -8.02 22.65
CA VAL A 37 -3.17 -7.80 22.78
C VAL A 37 -2.93 -6.40 23.34
N ASP A 38 -2.60 -6.33 24.62
CA ASP A 38 -2.15 -5.12 25.31
C ASP A 38 -0.72 -4.77 24.85
N ASP A 39 -0.60 -3.78 23.99
CA ASP A 39 0.67 -3.29 23.44
C ASP A 39 1.39 -2.35 24.42
N GLY A 40 1.51 -2.77 25.68
CA GLY A 40 2.23 -2.04 26.73
C GLY A 40 1.51 -0.81 27.25
N SER A 41 0.19 -0.91 27.52
CA SER A 41 -0.62 0.19 28.06
C SER A 41 -0.09 0.72 29.39
N PRO A 42 -0.34 2.01 29.72
CA PRO A 42 0.05 2.59 30.99
C PRO A 42 -0.53 1.82 32.19
N PRO A 43 0.18 1.78 33.34
CA PRO A 43 -0.32 1.12 34.56
C PRO A 43 -1.70 1.59 35.02
N SER A 44 -2.07 2.85 34.74
CA SER A 44 -3.38 3.42 35.05
C SER A 44 -4.54 2.67 34.39
N SER A 45 -4.32 2.02 33.24
CA SER A 45 -5.34 1.26 32.51
C SER A 45 -5.48 -0.20 32.99
N SER A 46 -4.68 -0.65 33.95
CA SER A 46 -4.65 -2.07 34.39
C SER A 46 -5.99 -2.58 34.91
N HIS A 47 -6.76 -1.74 35.61
CA HIS A 47 -8.08 -2.08 36.15
C HIS A 47 -9.10 -2.41 35.05
N ILE A 48 -8.97 -1.79 33.86
CA ILE A 48 -9.90 -1.98 32.75
C ILE A 48 -9.84 -3.41 32.21
N PHE A 49 -8.63 -3.99 32.12
CA PHE A 49 -8.44 -5.37 31.65
C PHE A 49 -9.13 -6.41 32.53
N GLN A 50 -9.28 -6.14 33.84
CA GLN A 50 -9.95 -7.04 34.78
C GLN A 50 -11.44 -7.21 34.44
N LEU A 51 -12.08 -6.20 33.85
CA LEU A 51 -13.51 -6.20 33.53
C LEU A 51 -13.88 -7.28 32.49
N PHE A 52 -12.93 -7.65 31.64
CA PHE A 52 -13.17 -8.56 30.53
C PHE A 52 -12.21 -9.76 30.46
N THR A 53 -11.37 -9.95 31.47
CA THR A 53 -10.56 -11.18 31.63
C THR A 53 -11.41 -12.46 31.61
N PRO A 54 -12.64 -12.51 32.19
CA PRO A 54 -13.46 -13.72 32.12
C PRO A 54 -13.93 -14.11 30.72
N TYR A 55 -13.93 -13.16 29.77
CA TYR A 55 -14.48 -13.34 28.43
C TYR A 55 -13.41 -13.39 27.33
N SER A 56 -12.14 -13.16 27.68
CA SER A 56 -11.07 -12.97 26.70
C SER A 56 -9.72 -13.51 27.16
N THR A 57 -8.88 -13.88 26.19
CA THR A 57 -7.45 -14.10 26.42
C THR A 57 -6.70 -12.80 26.21
N ILE A 58 -5.91 -12.38 27.20
CA ILE A 58 -5.13 -11.14 27.16
C ILE A 58 -3.65 -11.46 27.04
N LEU A 59 -3.03 -11.07 25.93
CA LEU A 59 -1.59 -11.12 25.69
C LEU A 59 -1.00 -9.74 25.99
N LYS A 60 0.20 -9.67 26.57
CA LYS A 60 0.79 -8.41 27.01
C LYS A 60 2.21 -8.21 26.50
N HIS A 61 2.47 -7.04 25.95
CA HIS A 61 3.81 -6.54 25.68
C HIS A 61 4.35 -5.76 26.89
N SER A 62 5.65 -5.85 27.12
CA SER A 62 6.33 -5.07 28.17
C SER A 62 6.40 -3.57 27.86
N VAL A 63 6.48 -3.22 26.58
CA VAL A 63 6.53 -1.85 26.05
C VAL A 63 5.71 -1.76 24.76
N ASN A 64 5.32 -0.57 24.35
CA ASN A 64 4.64 -0.35 23.08
C ASN A 64 5.54 -0.68 21.88
N GLN A 65 5.15 -1.72 21.13
CA GLN A 65 5.86 -2.21 19.94
C GLN A 65 5.15 -1.80 18.64
N GLY A 66 3.88 -1.39 18.73
CA GLY A 66 3.03 -0.95 17.63
C GLY A 66 1.95 -1.97 17.25
N LYS A 67 0.90 -1.47 16.59
CA LYS A 67 -0.26 -2.25 16.13
C LYS A 67 0.12 -3.49 15.31
N GLY A 68 1.05 -3.37 14.38
CA GLY A 68 1.51 -4.51 13.56
C GLY A 68 2.20 -5.60 14.37
N ALA A 69 2.98 -5.23 15.39
CA ALA A 69 3.58 -6.19 16.31
C ALA A 69 2.51 -6.85 17.18
N ALA A 70 1.55 -6.09 17.71
CA ALA A 70 0.44 -6.62 18.48
C ALA A 70 -0.42 -7.62 17.67
N LEU A 71 -0.73 -7.31 16.41
CA LEU A 71 -1.41 -8.23 15.50
C LEU A 71 -0.62 -9.53 15.31
N LYS A 72 0.70 -9.46 15.10
CA LYS A 72 1.56 -10.65 14.94
C LYS A 72 1.60 -11.51 16.20
N THR A 73 1.68 -10.90 17.38
CA THR A 73 1.58 -11.63 18.66
C THR A 73 0.26 -12.37 18.77
N GLY A 74 -0.85 -11.70 18.41
CA GLY A 74 -2.16 -12.34 18.34
C GLY A 74 -2.23 -13.48 17.33
N PHE A 75 -1.65 -13.30 16.14
CA PHE A 75 -1.61 -14.34 15.11
C PHE A 75 -0.80 -15.57 15.56
N ASP A 76 0.35 -15.36 16.22
CA ASP A 76 1.17 -16.46 16.73
C ASP A 76 0.46 -17.27 17.81
N PHE A 77 -0.22 -16.57 18.72
CA PHE A 77 -1.09 -17.21 19.72
C PHE A 77 -2.22 -18.00 19.06
N ILE A 78 -2.95 -17.38 18.13
CA ILE A 78 -4.09 -18.02 17.45
C ILE A 78 -3.64 -19.27 16.69
N LYS A 79 -2.52 -19.17 15.96
CA LYS A 79 -1.93 -20.30 15.23
C LYS A 79 -1.59 -21.48 16.14
N SER A 80 -1.22 -21.23 17.39
CA SER A 80 -0.80 -22.25 18.34
C SER A 80 -1.96 -22.88 19.12
N HIS A 81 -3.10 -22.19 19.24
CA HIS A 81 -4.20 -22.60 20.12
C HIS A 81 -5.51 -22.92 19.39
N TYR A 82 -5.64 -22.55 18.11
CA TYR A 82 -6.88 -22.72 17.35
C TYR A 82 -6.68 -23.51 16.06
N PRO A 83 -7.71 -24.24 15.59
CA PRO A 83 -7.69 -24.92 14.31
C PRO A 83 -7.42 -23.99 13.12
N THR A 84 -6.78 -24.52 12.08
CA THR A 84 -6.42 -23.76 10.86
C THR A 84 -7.62 -23.31 10.02
N ASP A 85 -8.81 -23.87 10.25
CA ASP A 85 -10.07 -23.49 9.61
C ASP A 85 -10.86 -22.44 10.40
N SER A 86 -10.36 -22.01 11.57
CA SER A 86 -10.93 -20.88 12.34
C SER A 86 -10.89 -19.59 11.53
N VAL A 87 -11.80 -18.67 11.84
CA VAL A 87 -11.90 -17.37 11.18
C VAL A 87 -11.55 -16.27 12.16
N ILE A 88 -10.58 -15.44 11.77
CA ILE A 88 -10.17 -14.27 12.53
C ILE A 88 -10.85 -13.05 11.94
N VAL A 89 -11.36 -12.16 12.80
CA VAL A 89 -11.66 -10.77 12.49
C VAL A 89 -10.77 -9.87 13.34
N THR A 90 -10.06 -8.95 12.71
CA THR A 90 -9.32 -7.90 13.42
C THR A 90 -10.23 -6.72 13.65
N MET A 91 -10.23 -6.16 14.86
CA MET A 91 -11.06 -5.01 15.22
C MET A 91 -10.24 -4.00 16.01
N ASP A 92 -10.52 -2.71 15.80
CA ASP A 92 -9.96 -1.65 16.63
C ASP A 92 -10.70 -1.56 17.98
N ALA A 93 -9.97 -1.17 19.03
CA ALA A 93 -10.47 -1.13 20.41
C ALA A 93 -11.33 0.10 20.73
N ASP A 94 -11.57 0.98 19.76
CA ASP A 94 -12.28 2.27 19.93
C ASP A 94 -13.81 2.16 19.84
N GLY A 95 -14.35 0.97 19.56
CA GLY A 95 -15.79 0.73 19.47
C GLY A 95 -16.44 1.26 18.19
N GLN A 96 -15.67 1.70 17.18
CA GLN A 96 -16.21 2.25 15.94
C GLN A 96 -16.78 1.18 14.99
N HIS A 97 -16.53 -0.10 15.26
CA HIS A 97 -16.99 -1.22 14.46
C HIS A 97 -18.25 -1.87 15.05
N ARG A 98 -19.25 -2.08 14.19
CA ARG A 98 -20.44 -2.84 14.54
C ARG A 98 -20.14 -4.33 14.61
N ILE A 99 -20.74 -5.02 15.58
CA ILE A 99 -20.61 -6.48 15.69
C ILE A 99 -21.23 -7.18 14.48
N GLU A 100 -22.33 -6.64 13.98
CA GLU A 100 -23.01 -7.17 12.79
C GLU A 100 -22.09 -7.17 11.56
N ASP A 101 -21.26 -6.12 11.41
CA ASP A 101 -20.27 -6.04 10.35
C ASP A 101 -19.15 -7.09 10.55
N ALA A 102 -18.68 -7.27 11.78
CA ALA A 102 -17.69 -8.31 12.10
C ALA A 102 -18.21 -9.72 11.77
N ILE A 103 -19.47 -10.02 12.13
CA ILE A 103 -20.14 -11.29 11.80
C ILE A 103 -20.21 -11.49 10.29
N LEU A 104 -20.65 -10.46 9.56
CA LEU A 104 -20.81 -10.49 8.12
C LEU A 104 -19.47 -10.70 7.39
N LEU A 105 -18.40 -10.05 7.86
CA LEU A 105 -17.04 -10.28 7.36
C LEU A 105 -16.56 -11.71 7.65
N CYS A 106 -16.81 -12.23 8.85
CA CYS A 106 -16.48 -13.61 9.19
C CYS A 106 -17.21 -14.60 8.26
N ASP A 107 -18.50 -14.41 8.05
CA ASP A 107 -19.31 -15.28 7.19
C ASP A 107 -18.80 -15.26 5.74
N GLU A 108 -18.33 -14.10 5.26
CA GLU A 108 -17.72 -14.00 3.95
C GLU A 108 -16.33 -14.67 3.90
N ALA A 109 -15.54 -14.57 4.96
CA ALA A 109 -14.25 -15.26 5.05
C ALA A 109 -14.43 -16.80 5.11
N ILE A 110 -15.49 -17.29 5.77
CA ILE A 110 -15.85 -18.71 5.80
C ILE A 110 -16.08 -19.24 4.38
N LYS A 111 -16.80 -18.48 3.56
CA LYS A 111 -17.10 -18.82 2.15
C LYS A 111 -15.88 -18.70 1.24
N ASN A 112 -14.91 -17.86 1.60
CA ASN A 112 -13.72 -17.57 0.79
C ASN A 112 -12.43 -17.75 1.61
N PRO A 113 -12.04 -19.00 1.98
CA PRO A 113 -10.96 -19.26 2.94
C PRO A 113 -9.55 -18.88 2.47
N GLN A 114 -9.39 -18.51 1.20
CA GLN A 114 -8.12 -18.03 0.62
C GLN A 114 -8.11 -16.52 0.38
N CYS A 115 -9.13 -15.79 0.85
CA CYS A 115 -9.28 -14.35 0.63
C CYS A 115 -9.09 -13.58 1.94
N LEU A 116 -8.58 -12.35 1.80
CA LEU A 116 -8.69 -11.34 2.85
C LEU A 116 -9.95 -10.52 2.59
N ILE A 117 -10.87 -10.56 3.54
CA ILE A 117 -12.11 -9.78 3.51
C ILE A 117 -11.86 -8.44 4.20
N LEU A 118 -12.24 -7.35 3.53
CA LEU A 118 -12.07 -5.98 4.00
C LEU A 118 -13.45 -5.36 4.25
N GLY A 119 -13.67 -4.84 5.45
CA GLY A 119 -14.83 -4.03 5.76
C GLY A 119 -14.64 -2.65 5.16
N SER A 120 -15.36 -2.34 4.09
CA SER A 120 -15.17 -1.12 3.31
C SER A 120 -16.25 -0.10 3.65
N ARG A 121 -15.83 1.10 4.08
CA ARG A 121 -16.76 2.17 4.43
C ARG A 121 -17.43 2.73 3.18
N ASN A 122 -18.71 3.03 3.27
CA ASN A 122 -19.36 3.76 2.20
C ASN A 122 -18.92 5.24 2.24
N PHE A 123 -18.15 5.67 1.24
CA PHE A 123 -17.70 7.06 1.13
C PHE A 123 -18.79 8.02 0.60
N ASN A 124 -20.01 7.51 0.39
CA ASN A 124 -21.19 8.31 0.11
C ASN A 124 -21.88 8.66 1.45
N GLY A 125 -21.53 9.79 2.07
CA GLY A 125 -22.14 10.23 3.33
C GLY A 125 -21.20 11.01 4.27
N ASN A 126 -21.49 10.94 5.58
CA ASN A 126 -20.87 11.68 6.70
C ASN A 126 -19.40 11.29 7.02
N VAL A 127 -18.58 11.02 6.00
CA VAL A 127 -17.13 10.81 6.21
C VAL A 127 -16.43 12.17 6.26
N PRO A 128 -15.62 12.48 7.29
CA PRO A 128 -14.88 13.75 7.36
C PRO A 128 -14.05 14.01 6.09
N ALA A 129 -14.12 15.23 5.55
CA ALA A 129 -13.51 15.58 4.26
C ALA A 129 -12.00 15.28 4.20
N LYS A 130 -11.28 15.46 5.32
CA LYS A 130 -9.85 15.14 5.44
C LYS A 130 -9.58 13.64 5.25
N SER A 131 -10.40 12.78 5.85
CA SER A 131 -10.29 11.32 5.73
C SER A 131 -10.63 10.87 4.29
N ARG A 132 -11.67 11.46 3.69
CA ARG A 132 -12.02 11.21 2.28
C ARG A 132 -10.87 11.53 1.33
N PHE A 133 -10.25 12.69 1.49
CA PHE A 133 -9.14 13.11 0.64
C PHE A 133 -7.89 12.23 0.84
N GLY A 134 -7.53 11.94 2.09
CA GLY A 134 -6.42 11.05 2.42
C GLY A 134 -6.59 9.65 1.81
N ASN A 135 -7.76 9.03 2.01
CA ASN A 135 -8.05 7.72 1.42
C ASN A 135 -8.12 7.78 -0.12
N ALA A 136 -8.62 8.87 -0.73
CA ALA A 136 -8.62 9.00 -2.19
C ALA A 136 -7.20 8.97 -2.78
N ILE A 137 -6.25 9.68 -2.16
CA ILE A 137 -4.85 9.64 -2.55
C ILE A 137 -4.29 8.22 -2.36
N THR A 138 -4.46 7.64 -1.18
CA THR A 138 -3.91 6.31 -0.88
C THR A 138 -4.49 5.23 -1.79
N ARG A 139 -5.78 5.31 -2.16
CA ARG A 139 -6.42 4.42 -3.15
C ARG A 139 -5.83 4.57 -4.54
N LEU A 140 -5.60 5.80 -4.99
CA LEU A 140 -5.00 6.04 -6.30
C LEU A 140 -3.60 5.43 -6.35
N VAL A 141 -2.78 5.71 -5.34
CA VAL A 141 -1.41 5.20 -5.23
C VAL A 141 -1.42 3.67 -5.11
N TYR A 142 -2.31 3.09 -4.30
CA TYR A 142 -2.48 1.65 -4.17
C TYR A 142 -2.81 1.02 -5.53
N ARG A 143 -3.85 1.53 -6.21
CA ARG A 143 -4.28 1.03 -7.51
C ARG A 143 -3.17 1.07 -8.54
N ILE A 144 -2.40 2.15 -8.54
CA ILE A 144 -1.23 2.38 -9.37
C ILE A 144 -0.08 1.43 -9.01
N SER A 145 0.05 1.02 -7.74
CA SER A 145 1.11 0.12 -7.29
C SER A 145 0.78 -1.37 -7.49
N THR A 146 -0.48 -1.77 -7.31
CA THR A 146 -0.87 -3.20 -7.30
C THR A 146 -1.64 -3.61 -8.54
N GLY A 147 -2.24 -2.64 -9.26
CA GLY A 147 -3.17 -2.91 -10.36
C GLY A 147 -4.57 -3.33 -9.90
N THR A 148 -4.79 -3.47 -8.59
CA THR A 148 -6.08 -3.85 -8.00
C THR A 148 -6.83 -2.63 -7.50
N LYS A 149 -8.16 -2.70 -7.51
CA LYS A 149 -9.02 -1.64 -6.98
C LYS A 149 -9.49 -2.05 -5.59
N ILE A 150 -9.34 -1.16 -4.62
CA ILE A 150 -10.05 -1.20 -3.34
C ILE A 150 -10.65 0.17 -3.05
N GLN A 151 -11.77 0.18 -2.34
CA GLN A 151 -12.49 1.37 -1.92
C GLN A 151 -11.99 1.93 -0.60
N ASP A 152 -11.55 1.08 0.34
CA ASP A 152 -11.01 1.54 1.62
C ASP A 152 -9.63 0.94 1.90
N THR A 153 -8.61 1.79 1.83
CA THR A 153 -7.22 1.38 2.15
C THR A 153 -6.92 1.44 3.64
N GLN A 154 -7.79 2.10 4.42
CA GLN A 154 -7.55 2.47 5.82
C GLN A 154 -8.47 1.73 6.78
N THR A 155 -9.16 0.69 6.33
CA THR A 155 -10.02 -0.11 7.21
C THR A 155 -9.20 -1.01 8.13
N GLY A 156 -9.51 -0.95 9.43
CA GLY A 156 -9.01 -1.85 10.48
C GLY A 156 -9.87 -3.12 10.62
N LEU A 157 -11.11 -3.11 10.13
CA LEU A 157 -12.01 -4.25 10.17
C LEU A 157 -11.72 -5.19 9.01
N ARG A 158 -11.07 -6.32 9.31
CA ARG A 158 -10.64 -7.30 8.30
C ARG A 158 -10.89 -8.70 8.81
N ALA A 159 -11.31 -9.61 7.93
CA ALA A 159 -11.49 -11.01 8.30
C ALA A 159 -10.83 -11.96 7.31
N PHE A 160 -10.32 -13.08 7.83
CA PHE A 160 -9.64 -14.11 7.05
C PHE A 160 -9.59 -15.43 7.82
N CYS A 161 -9.35 -16.55 7.12
CA CYS A 161 -9.18 -17.85 7.75
C CYS A 161 -7.74 -18.04 8.30
N ALA A 162 -7.60 -18.76 9.41
CA ALA A 162 -6.35 -18.94 10.15
C ALA A 162 -5.21 -19.57 9.31
N ASN A 163 -5.55 -20.31 8.25
CA ASN A 163 -4.58 -20.80 7.26
C ASN A 163 -3.75 -19.69 6.59
N LEU A 164 -4.20 -18.43 6.59
CA LEU A 164 -3.46 -17.29 6.05
C LEU A 164 -2.49 -16.65 7.06
N ILE A 165 -2.52 -17.04 8.35
CA ILE A 165 -1.61 -16.52 9.38
C ILE A 165 -0.13 -16.63 8.99
N PRO A 166 0.39 -17.77 8.48
CA PRO A 166 1.79 -17.88 8.10
C PRO A 166 2.23 -16.83 7.08
N PHE A 167 1.33 -16.45 6.15
CA PHE A 167 1.59 -15.37 5.21
C PHE A 167 1.64 -14.02 5.92
N PHE A 168 0.64 -13.69 6.74
CA PHE A 168 0.55 -12.41 7.43
C PHE A 168 1.72 -12.18 8.41
N MET A 169 2.21 -13.23 9.07
CA MET A 169 3.39 -13.16 9.96
C MET A 169 4.67 -12.73 9.23
N ASN A 170 4.82 -13.13 7.95
CA ASN A 170 6.00 -12.81 7.14
C ASN A 170 5.99 -11.39 6.56
N ILE A 171 4.87 -10.67 6.69
CA ILE A 171 4.76 -9.30 6.19
C ILE A 171 5.50 -8.35 7.13
N SER A 172 6.30 -7.47 6.55
CA SER A 172 7.12 -6.51 7.30
C SER A 172 6.30 -5.32 7.80
N GLY A 173 6.76 -4.71 8.90
CA GLY A 173 6.08 -3.61 9.57
C GLY A 173 5.61 -4.04 10.96
N ASN A 174 5.72 -3.12 11.91
CA ASN A 174 5.37 -3.35 13.31
C ASN A 174 4.39 -2.30 13.85
N ARG A 175 4.20 -1.16 13.17
CA ARG A 175 3.19 -0.16 13.52
C ARG A 175 2.07 -0.15 12.47
N TYR A 176 1.39 0.98 12.29
CA TYR A 176 0.25 1.12 11.37
C TYR A 176 0.59 0.82 9.91
N GLU A 177 1.86 0.98 9.49
CA GLU A 177 2.31 0.64 8.14
C GLU A 177 2.15 -0.84 7.80
N TYR A 178 2.08 -1.71 8.82
CA TYR A 178 1.86 -3.15 8.63
C TYR A 178 0.58 -3.43 7.84
N GLU A 179 -0.51 -2.78 8.21
CA GLU A 179 -1.82 -2.97 7.58
C GLU A 179 -1.82 -2.60 6.10
N MET A 180 -1.06 -1.56 5.73
CA MET A 180 -0.86 -1.20 4.33
C MET A 180 0.00 -2.22 3.59
N ASN A 181 1.06 -2.72 4.23
CA ASN A 181 1.92 -3.75 3.64
C ASN A 181 1.12 -5.03 3.38
N VAL A 182 0.18 -5.40 4.25
CA VAL A 182 -0.75 -6.51 4.02
C VAL A 182 -1.50 -6.32 2.69
N LEU A 183 -2.10 -5.15 2.47
CA LEU A 183 -2.85 -4.86 1.25
C LEU A 183 -1.97 -4.89 -0.01
N LEU A 184 -0.71 -4.46 0.09
CA LEU A 184 0.25 -4.45 -1.02
C LEU A 184 0.78 -5.84 -1.35
N GLU A 185 1.02 -6.69 -0.35
CA GLU A 185 1.60 -8.03 -0.55
C GLU A 185 0.56 -9.07 -0.96
N CYS A 186 -0.72 -8.90 -0.58
CA CYS A 186 -1.81 -9.82 -0.95
C CYS A 186 -1.91 -10.02 -2.47
N PRO A 187 -2.02 -8.96 -3.32
CA PRO A 187 -2.02 -9.12 -4.78
C PRO A 187 -0.76 -9.80 -5.33
N HIS A 188 0.42 -9.49 -4.77
CA HIS A 188 1.68 -10.11 -5.21
C HIS A 188 1.75 -11.60 -4.88
N SER A 189 1.04 -12.03 -3.84
CA SER A 189 1.01 -13.41 -3.35
C SER A 189 -0.22 -14.18 -3.81
N ASN A 190 -1.01 -13.60 -4.73
CA ASN A 190 -2.26 -14.15 -5.24
C ASN A 190 -3.32 -14.44 -4.15
N ILE A 191 -3.32 -13.66 -3.07
CA ILE A 191 -4.38 -13.68 -2.06
C ILE A 191 -5.42 -12.65 -2.49
N PRO A 192 -6.63 -13.06 -2.91
CA PRO A 192 -7.64 -12.12 -3.36
C PRO A 192 -8.12 -11.24 -2.20
N LEU A 193 -8.42 -9.99 -2.53
CA LEU A 193 -9.05 -9.04 -1.63
C LEU A 193 -10.53 -8.93 -2.01
N LYS A 194 -11.43 -9.09 -1.04
CA LYS A 194 -12.87 -8.88 -1.24
C LYS A 194 -13.37 -7.82 -0.27
N GLU A 195 -14.05 -6.82 -0.80
CA GLU A 195 -14.65 -5.77 0.00
C GLU A 195 -16.10 -6.09 0.32
N VAL A 196 -16.47 -5.85 1.56
CA VAL A 196 -17.86 -5.92 2.03
C VAL A 196 -18.21 -4.58 2.65
N VAL A 197 -19.33 -3.99 2.24
CA VAL A 197 -19.73 -2.67 2.72
C VAL A 197 -20.11 -2.76 4.20
N ILE A 198 -19.57 -1.84 5.00
CA ILE A 198 -19.83 -1.75 6.44
C ILE A 198 -20.32 -0.35 6.82
N GLU A 199 -21.01 -0.25 7.95
CA GLU A 199 -21.40 1.03 8.54
C GLU A 199 -20.40 1.43 9.62
N THR A 200 -19.81 2.62 9.50
CA THR A 200 -18.88 3.14 10.52
C THR A 200 -19.60 4.07 11.47
N ILE A 201 -19.44 3.80 12.77
CA ILE A 201 -19.87 4.69 13.83
C ILE A 201 -18.72 5.68 14.08
N TYR A 202 -18.92 6.94 13.70
CA TYR A 202 -17.94 8.00 13.96
C TYR A 202 -18.16 8.55 15.37
N ILE A 203 -17.23 8.25 16.29
CA ILE A 203 -17.22 8.77 17.67
C ILE A 203 -16.19 9.92 17.73
N ASP A 204 -16.60 11.07 18.26
CA ASP A 204 -15.74 12.25 18.53
C ASP A 204 -14.80 12.68 17.39
N ASP A 205 -15.32 12.70 16.15
CA ASP A 205 -14.65 13.19 14.94
C ASP A 205 -13.24 12.58 14.70
N ASN A 206 -13.03 11.32 15.13
CA ASN A 206 -11.76 10.58 15.05
C ASN A 206 -10.59 11.16 15.89
N SER A 207 -10.88 11.93 16.95
CA SER A 207 -9.84 12.53 17.81
C SER A 207 -8.90 11.52 18.50
N SER A 208 -9.35 10.28 18.73
CA SER A 208 -8.57 9.19 19.34
C SER A 208 -7.74 8.37 18.34
N SER A 209 -7.93 8.59 17.03
CA SER A 209 -7.16 7.87 16.02
C SER A 209 -5.74 8.45 15.94
N HIS A 210 -4.78 7.77 16.57
CA HIS A 210 -3.34 8.07 16.45
C HIS A 210 -2.76 7.79 15.04
N PHE A 211 -3.60 7.66 14.02
CA PHE A 211 -3.20 7.38 12.65
C PHE A 211 -2.68 8.65 11.96
N HIS A 212 -1.37 8.71 11.73
CA HIS A 212 -0.75 9.79 10.96
C HIS A 212 -0.62 9.38 9.49
N ALA A 213 -1.73 9.52 8.75
CA ALA A 213 -1.89 9.12 7.36
C ALA A 213 -0.70 9.42 6.42
N PHE A 214 0.02 10.52 6.66
CA PHE A 214 1.16 10.95 5.83
C PHE A 214 2.46 10.20 6.13
N ARG A 215 2.77 9.90 7.40
CA ARG A 215 3.99 9.20 7.79
C ARG A 215 3.88 7.69 7.53
N ASP A 216 2.70 7.12 7.74
CA ASP A 216 2.49 5.67 7.60
C ASP A 216 2.36 5.24 6.12
N SER A 217 1.99 6.16 5.22
CA SER A 217 1.93 5.93 3.78
C SER A 217 3.29 6.04 3.06
N LEU A 218 4.36 6.44 3.76
CA LEU A 218 5.69 6.67 3.16
C LEU A 218 6.27 5.44 2.46
N ARG A 219 5.89 4.22 2.85
CA ARG A 219 6.36 3.01 2.17
C ARG A 219 5.70 2.79 0.82
N ILE A 220 4.43 3.17 0.66
CA ILE A 220 3.73 3.16 -0.63
C ILE A 220 4.34 4.24 -1.53
N TYR A 221 4.54 5.43 -0.97
CA TYR A 221 5.21 6.51 -1.67
C TYR A 221 6.67 6.18 -2.00
N LYS A 222 7.34 5.30 -1.26
CA LYS A 222 8.78 4.99 -1.42
C LYS A 222 9.14 4.64 -2.85
N ASN A 223 8.35 3.83 -3.56
CA ASN A 223 8.67 3.46 -4.93
C ASN A 223 8.44 4.62 -5.91
N ILE A 224 7.40 5.43 -5.69
CA ILE A 224 7.13 6.64 -6.47
C ILE A 224 8.20 7.71 -6.19
N LEU A 225 8.57 7.93 -4.93
CA LEU A 225 9.60 8.87 -4.49
C LEU A 225 10.98 8.47 -4.98
N LYS A 226 11.32 7.17 -4.93
CA LYS A 226 12.56 6.66 -5.53
C LYS A 226 12.59 6.85 -7.03
N PHE A 227 11.47 6.64 -7.71
CA PHE A 227 11.38 6.90 -9.15
C PHE A 227 11.46 8.40 -9.47
N ALA A 228 10.81 9.24 -8.67
CA ALA A 228 10.90 10.70 -8.78
C ALA A 228 12.36 11.15 -8.58
N ALA A 229 13.03 10.62 -7.56
CA ALA A 229 14.45 10.86 -7.32
C ALA A 229 15.32 10.37 -8.49
N SER A 230 15.08 9.16 -9.01
CA SER A 230 15.80 8.64 -10.19
C SER A 230 15.62 9.53 -11.42
N SER A 231 14.38 9.97 -11.67
CA SER A 231 14.05 10.85 -12.80
C SER A 231 14.68 12.22 -12.63
N PHE A 232 14.71 12.75 -11.41
CA PHE A 232 15.35 14.02 -11.09
C PHE A 232 16.88 13.94 -11.23
N THR A 233 17.50 12.85 -10.76
CA THR A 233 18.93 12.57 -10.99
C THR A 233 19.22 12.47 -12.49
N GLY A 234 18.38 11.77 -13.26
CA GLY A 234 18.49 11.70 -14.71
C GLY A 234 18.44 13.08 -15.36
N PHE A 235 17.53 13.95 -14.93
CA PHE A 235 17.43 15.33 -15.40
C PHE A 235 18.69 16.15 -15.08
N LEU A 236 19.24 16.06 -13.86
CA LEU A 236 20.46 16.76 -13.50
C LEU A 236 21.65 16.32 -14.37
N ILE A 237 21.80 15.00 -14.58
CA ILE A 237 22.84 14.44 -15.45
C ILE A 237 22.66 14.94 -16.88
N ASP A 238 21.43 14.93 -17.41
CA ASP A 238 21.10 15.42 -18.74
C ASP A 238 21.52 16.88 -18.92
N TYR A 239 21.12 17.75 -17.98
CA TYR A 239 21.42 19.18 -18.03
C TYR A 239 22.92 19.47 -17.92
N SER A 240 23.62 18.80 -17.00
CA SER A 240 25.07 18.96 -16.82
C SER A 240 25.85 18.49 -18.05
N LEU A 241 25.50 17.33 -18.63
CA LEU A 241 26.15 16.80 -19.82
C LEU A 241 25.85 17.64 -21.06
N TYR A 242 24.61 18.10 -21.22
CA TYR A 242 24.24 19.00 -22.30
C TYR A 242 25.10 20.27 -22.27
N THR A 243 25.21 20.90 -21.10
CA THR A 243 26.00 22.13 -20.91
C THR A 243 27.48 21.88 -21.22
N LEU A 244 28.04 20.78 -20.71
CA LEU A 244 29.43 20.39 -20.97
C LEU A 244 29.67 20.15 -22.47
N PHE A 245 28.80 19.39 -23.13
CA PHE A 245 28.96 19.08 -24.55
C PHE A 245 28.79 20.30 -25.44
N VAL A 246 27.89 21.24 -25.12
CA VAL A 246 27.77 22.50 -25.86
C VAL A 246 29.07 23.31 -25.78
N ILE A 247 29.71 23.36 -24.61
CA ILE A 247 31.01 24.03 -24.45
C ILE A 247 32.09 23.33 -25.30
N LEU A 248 32.17 22.01 -25.23
CA LEU A 248 33.19 21.21 -25.93
C LEU A 248 32.99 21.19 -27.46
N THR A 249 31.75 21.30 -27.93
CA THR A 249 31.39 21.24 -29.36
C THR A 249 31.15 22.61 -29.97
N SER A 250 31.42 23.70 -29.24
CA SER A 250 31.20 25.08 -29.68
C SER A 250 31.85 25.40 -31.03
N ASN A 251 32.97 24.75 -31.34
CA ASN A 251 33.70 24.89 -32.61
C ASN A 251 32.98 24.31 -33.84
N LEU A 252 31.93 23.49 -33.67
CA LEU A 252 31.19 22.84 -34.77
C LEU A 252 30.04 23.70 -35.32
N GLY A 253 29.83 24.89 -34.76
CA GLY A 253 28.70 25.76 -35.09
C GLY A 253 27.39 25.31 -34.40
N TRP A 254 26.51 26.28 -34.12
CA TRP A 254 25.29 26.09 -33.32
C TRP A 254 24.33 25.03 -33.89
N ALA A 255 24.20 24.97 -35.22
CA ALA A 255 23.32 24.01 -35.90
C ALA A 255 23.73 22.54 -35.69
N SER A 256 25.03 22.27 -35.50
CA SER A 256 25.56 20.92 -35.27
C SER A 256 25.82 20.63 -33.80
N SER A 257 26.30 21.64 -33.05
CA SER A 257 26.65 21.52 -31.63
C SER A 257 25.42 21.23 -30.75
N ILE A 258 24.30 21.93 -30.96
CA ILE A 258 23.11 21.81 -30.11
C ILE A 258 22.47 20.41 -30.23
N PRO A 259 22.17 19.90 -31.45
CA PRO A 259 21.58 18.57 -31.59
C PRO A 259 22.51 17.46 -31.09
N LEU A 260 23.81 17.53 -31.43
CA LEU A 260 24.80 16.52 -31.01
C LEU A 260 24.92 16.46 -29.48
N SER A 261 25.00 17.62 -28.83
CA SER A 261 25.07 17.72 -27.37
C SER A 261 23.82 17.18 -26.70
N ASN A 262 22.63 17.55 -27.21
CA ASN A 262 21.35 17.10 -26.65
C ASN A 262 21.16 15.59 -26.80
N ILE A 263 21.43 15.03 -27.99
CA ILE A 263 21.29 13.58 -28.22
C ILE A 263 22.26 12.80 -27.33
N SER A 264 23.53 13.23 -27.25
CA SER A 264 24.55 12.55 -26.45
C SER A 264 24.22 12.58 -24.95
N ALA A 265 23.81 13.75 -24.44
CA ALA A 265 23.38 13.89 -23.04
C ALA A 265 22.17 13.00 -22.72
N ARG A 266 21.17 12.94 -23.63
CA ARG A 266 19.97 12.13 -23.49
C ARG A 266 20.24 10.63 -23.45
N ILE A 267 21.19 10.15 -24.26
CA ILE A 267 21.59 8.74 -24.25
C ILE A 267 22.19 8.38 -22.89
N ILE A 268 23.16 9.16 -22.41
CA ILE A 268 23.88 8.88 -21.16
C ILE A 268 22.95 9.02 -19.94
N SER A 269 22.11 10.05 -19.90
CA SER A 269 21.15 10.27 -18.82
C SER A 269 20.10 9.14 -18.77
N SER A 270 19.63 8.67 -19.92
CA SER A 270 18.68 7.55 -20.02
C SER A 270 19.28 6.21 -19.59
N ILE A 271 20.54 5.93 -19.92
CA ILE A 271 21.26 4.72 -19.44
C ILE A 271 21.38 4.73 -17.92
N THR A 272 21.70 5.88 -17.34
CA THR A 272 21.82 6.03 -15.89
C THR A 272 20.47 5.86 -15.21
N ASN A 273 19.42 6.51 -15.73
CA ASN A 273 18.06 6.40 -15.21
C ASN A 273 17.53 4.96 -15.29
N TYR A 274 17.77 4.26 -16.41
CA TYR A 274 17.47 2.83 -16.54
C TYR A 274 18.17 1.99 -15.45
N SER A 275 19.46 2.23 -15.23
CA SER A 275 20.26 1.47 -14.26
C SER A 275 19.77 1.66 -12.83
N ILE A 276 19.44 2.89 -12.45
CA ILE A 276 18.85 3.22 -11.14
C ILE A 276 17.47 2.59 -11.02
N ASN A 277 16.61 2.73 -12.03
CA ASN A 277 15.25 2.17 -12.00
C ASN A 277 15.26 0.65 -11.87
N LYS A 278 16.07 -0.06 -12.66
CA LYS A 278 16.16 -1.52 -12.61
C LYS A 278 16.70 -2.02 -11.27
N LYS A 279 17.78 -1.42 -10.75
CA LYS A 279 18.48 -1.90 -9.53
C LYS A 279 17.86 -1.41 -8.22
N LEU A 280 17.46 -0.14 -8.14
CA LEU A 280 17.12 0.52 -6.87
C LEU A 280 15.62 0.79 -6.70
N VAL A 281 14.92 1.09 -7.79
CA VAL A 281 13.48 1.39 -7.78
C VAL A 281 12.66 0.10 -7.83
N PHE A 282 12.81 -0.68 -8.91
CA PHE A 282 11.99 -1.87 -9.17
C PHE A 282 12.68 -3.19 -8.81
N LYS A 283 13.99 -3.19 -8.55
CA LYS A 283 14.79 -4.39 -8.19
C LYS A 283 14.52 -5.59 -9.11
N ASN A 284 14.39 -5.34 -10.41
CA ASN A 284 14.00 -6.35 -11.39
C ASN A 284 15.20 -7.23 -11.79
N LYS A 285 14.98 -8.55 -11.81
CA LYS A 285 16.01 -9.57 -12.12
C LYS A 285 15.97 -10.10 -13.56
N ASP A 286 15.11 -9.56 -14.43
CA ASP A 286 15.01 -10.04 -15.82
C ASP A 286 16.24 -9.66 -16.64
N SER A 287 16.40 -10.30 -17.81
CA SER A 287 17.50 -10.03 -18.74
C SER A 287 17.62 -8.54 -19.06
N VAL A 288 18.86 -8.02 -18.97
CA VAL A 288 19.17 -6.62 -19.26
C VAL A 288 18.79 -6.25 -20.68
N LEU A 289 19.00 -7.15 -21.65
CA LEU A 289 18.71 -6.92 -23.07
C LEU A 289 17.22 -6.66 -23.31
N LYS A 290 16.36 -7.51 -22.74
CA LYS A 290 14.90 -7.38 -22.89
C LYS A 290 14.40 -6.06 -22.29
N THR A 291 14.78 -5.78 -21.04
CA THR A 291 14.26 -4.61 -20.33
C THR A 291 14.84 -3.30 -20.84
N SER A 292 16.07 -3.28 -21.37
CA SER A 292 16.65 -2.08 -21.96
C SER A 292 15.96 -1.71 -23.27
N VAL A 293 15.70 -2.68 -24.16
CA VAL A 293 14.99 -2.43 -25.44
C VAL A 293 13.60 -1.83 -25.18
N GLN A 294 12.85 -2.41 -24.23
CA GLN A 294 11.53 -1.88 -23.88
C GLN A 294 11.61 -0.47 -23.27
N TYR A 295 12.60 -0.22 -22.40
CA TYR A 295 12.81 1.10 -21.79
C TYR A 295 13.18 2.18 -22.82
N PHE A 296 14.15 1.92 -23.70
CA PHE A 296 14.55 2.91 -24.70
C PHE A 296 13.46 3.17 -25.74
N SER A 297 12.67 2.14 -26.09
CA SER A 297 11.48 2.32 -26.95
C SER A 297 10.47 3.27 -26.29
N LEU A 298 10.23 3.10 -24.99
CA LEU A 298 9.36 4.00 -24.21
C LEU A 298 9.90 5.43 -24.20
N VAL A 299 11.21 5.64 -24.01
CA VAL A 299 11.82 6.98 -24.01
C VAL A 299 11.59 7.69 -25.34
N ILE A 300 11.77 7.00 -26.47
CA ILE A 300 11.54 7.57 -27.81
C ILE A 300 10.08 7.97 -27.98
N ILE A 301 9.14 7.10 -27.61
CA ILE A 301 7.70 7.37 -27.69
C ILE A 301 7.33 8.60 -26.85
N ILE A 302 7.80 8.65 -25.60
CA ILE A 302 7.54 9.79 -24.71
C ILE A 302 8.10 11.09 -25.30
N MET A 303 9.30 11.05 -25.88
CA MET A 303 9.91 12.24 -26.48
C MET A 303 9.08 12.78 -27.65
N CYS A 304 8.60 11.91 -28.54
CA CYS A 304 7.73 12.30 -29.65
C CYS A 304 6.38 12.83 -29.16
N CYS A 305 5.74 12.14 -28.21
CA CYS A 305 4.43 12.53 -27.70
C CYS A 305 4.45 13.79 -26.83
N ASN A 306 5.56 14.08 -26.13
CA ASN A 306 5.73 15.30 -25.32
C ASN A 306 5.55 16.56 -26.16
N THR A 307 6.23 16.63 -27.31
CA THR A 307 6.13 17.77 -28.23
C THR A 307 4.70 17.93 -28.75
N VAL A 308 4.07 16.84 -29.19
CA VAL A 308 2.70 16.87 -29.73
C VAL A 308 1.69 17.37 -28.69
N LEU A 309 1.74 16.83 -27.47
CA LEU A 309 0.81 17.23 -26.40
C LEU A 309 1.01 18.69 -26.00
N LEU A 310 2.26 19.14 -25.87
CA LEU A 310 2.55 20.53 -25.53
C LEU A 310 2.03 21.49 -26.60
N THR A 311 2.29 21.20 -27.87
CA THR A 311 1.80 22.02 -28.99
C THR A 311 0.27 22.07 -29.01
N TYR A 312 -0.41 20.95 -28.76
CA TYR A 312 -1.86 20.90 -28.67
C TYR A 312 -2.42 21.73 -27.50
N LEU A 313 -1.84 21.61 -26.31
CA LEU A 313 -2.26 22.39 -25.14
C LEU A 313 -2.12 23.89 -25.36
N VAL A 314 -1.00 24.33 -25.93
CA VAL A 314 -0.72 25.75 -26.14
C VAL A 314 -1.51 26.33 -27.32
N ASN A 315 -1.56 25.63 -28.45
CA ASN A 315 -2.11 26.20 -29.68
C ASN A 315 -3.62 25.92 -29.87
N SER A 316 -4.11 24.76 -29.41
CA SER A 316 -5.50 24.36 -29.61
C SER A 316 -6.37 24.66 -28.39
N LEU A 317 -5.84 24.47 -27.19
CA LEU A 317 -6.56 24.71 -25.93
C LEU A 317 -6.22 26.05 -25.28
N ASN A 318 -5.34 26.84 -25.91
CA ASN A 318 -4.91 28.17 -25.45
C ASN A 318 -4.40 28.19 -24.00
N VAL A 319 -3.84 27.07 -23.53
CA VAL A 319 -3.26 26.95 -22.19
C VAL A 319 -1.96 27.74 -22.16
N ASN A 320 -1.72 28.49 -21.08
CA ASN A 320 -0.47 29.22 -20.87
C ASN A 320 0.74 28.28 -21.07
N ARG A 321 1.74 28.71 -21.85
CA ARG A 321 2.93 27.90 -22.20
C ARG A 321 3.65 27.27 -21.01
N PHE A 322 3.72 27.97 -19.87
CA PHE A 322 4.38 27.47 -18.67
C PHE A 322 3.53 26.39 -17.99
N LEU A 323 2.21 26.62 -17.89
CA LEU A 323 1.26 25.62 -17.36
C LEU A 323 1.17 24.39 -18.28
N GLY A 324 1.11 24.59 -19.60
CA GLY A 324 1.09 23.51 -20.58
C GLY A 324 2.35 22.64 -20.49
N LYS A 325 3.52 23.26 -20.28
CA LYS A 325 4.77 22.51 -20.06
C LYS A 325 4.71 21.66 -18.79
N MET A 326 4.28 22.25 -17.66
CA MET A 326 4.11 21.49 -16.41
C MET A 326 3.16 20.30 -16.57
N LEU A 327 1.99 20.51 -17.16
CA LEU A 327 0.98 19.45 -17.37
C LEU A 327 1.52 18.31 -18.24
N THR A 328 2.26 18.66 -19.30
CA THR A 328 2.89 17.69 -20.20
C THR A 328 3.94 16.86 -19.46
N GLU A 329 4.83 17.49 -18.69
CA GLU A 329 5.87 16.79 -17.92
C GLU A 329 5.28 15.88 -16.85
N ILE A 330 4.27 16.33 -16.10
CA ILE A 330 3.57 15.50 -15.10
C ILE A 330 2.92 14.29 -15.78
N THR A 331 2.24 14.50 -16.90
CA THR A 331 1.57 13.43 -17.65
C THR A 331 2.56 12.35 -18.10
N PHE A 332 3.67 12.74 -18.71
CA PHE A 332 4.66 11.78 -19.21
C PHE A 332 5.53 11.18 -18.11
N PHE A 333 5.75 11.88 -16.99
CA PHE A 333 6.34 11.29 -15.79
C PHE A 333 5.48 10.15 -15.26
N THR A 334 4.16 10.38 -15.10
CA THR A 334 3.21 9.34 -14.65
C THR A 334 3.13 8.19 -15.65
N PHE A 335 3.04 8.48 -16.95
CA PHE A 335 3.02 7.45 -17.99
C PHE A 335 4.30 6.62 -18.00
N SER A 336 5.46 7.26 -17.88
CA SER A 336 6.77 6.59 -17.80
C SER A 336 6.83 5.65 -16.60
N TRP A 337 6.37 6.09 -15.44
CA TRP A 337 6.30 5.27 -14.24
C TRP A 337 5.39 4.06 -14.43
N LEU A 338 4.17 4.26 -14.93
CA LEU A 338 3.19 3.19 -15.15
C LEU A 338 3.71 2.15 -16.16
N ALA A 339 4.27 2.61 -17.27
CA ALA A 339 4.84 1.74 -18.29
C ALA A 339 5.99 0.90 -17.73
N GLN A 340 6.88 1.53 -16.96
CA GLN A 340 7.98 0.84 -16.32
C GLN A 340 7.53 -0.15 -15.25
N HIS A 341 6.55 0.22 -14.42
CA HIS A 341 6.07 -0.62 -13.32
C HIS A 341 5.31 -1.86 -13.81
N TYR A 342 4.40 -1.69 -14.79
CA TYR A 342 3.52 -2.77 -15.22
C TYR A 342 4.04 -3.61 -16.38
N PHE A 343 4.83 -3.03 -17.29
CA PHE A 343 5.23 -3.70 -18.53
C PHE A 343 6.73 -4.04 -18.59
N ILE A 344 7.60 -3.13 -18.15
CA ILE A 344 9.05 -3.28 -18.31
C ILE A 344 9.67 -4.04 -17.13
N PHE A 345 9.39 -3.58 -15.91
CA PHE A 345 9.93 -4.13 -14.67
C PHE A 345 8.87 -4.85 -13.85
N LYS A 346 8.00 -5.60 -14.54
CA LYS A 346 6.92 -6.35 -13.90
C LYS A 346 7.48 -7.25 -12.79
N HIS A 347 6.88 -7.18 -11.60
CA HIS A 347 7.15 -8.15 -10.55
C HIS A 347 6.62 -9.53 -10.98
N LYS A 348 7.53 -10.52 -11.09
CA LYS A 348 7.14 -11.92 -11.31
C LYS A 348 6.29 -12.42 -10.15
N THR A 349 5.09 -12.92 -10.47
CA THR A 349 4.22 -13.58 -9.49
C THR A 349 4.83 -14.92 -9.06
N THR A 350 4.39 -15.49 -7.95
CA THR A 350 4.86 -16.82 -7.49
C THR A 350 4.71 -17.91 -8.56
N LYS A 351 3.69 -17.83 -9.42
CA LYS A 351 3.51 -18.72 -10.59
C LYS A 351 4.60 -18.57 -11.65
N ASP A 352 5.09 -17.35 -11.88
CA ASP A 352 6.15 -17.09 -12.87
C ASP A 352 7.50 -17.60 -12.38
N LYS A 353 7.74 -17.59 -11.06
CA LYS A 353 8.98 -18.15 -10.46
C LYS A 353 9.06 -19.67 -10.63
N ILE A 354 7.97 -20.38 -10.34
CA ILE A 354 7.90 -21.85 -10.47
C ILE A 354 8.09 -22.30 -11.92
N LYS A 355 7.60 -21.52 -12.91
CA LYS A 355 7.84 -21.83 -14.34
C LYS A 355 9.31 -21.65 -14.75
N THR A 356 10.01 -20.66 -14.22
CA THR A 356 11.44 -20.44 -14.53
C THR A 356 12.41 -21.35 -13.79
N GLU A 357 12.00 -22.02 -12.71
CA GLU A 357 12.83 -23.04 -12.05
C GLU A 357 12.71 -24.41 -12.74
N ASN A 358 11.65 -24.61 -13.54
CA ASN A 358 11.40 -25.83 -14.31
C ASN A 358 11.72 -25.70 -15.81
N SER A 359 12.42 -24.63 -16.22
CA SER A 359 12.89 -24.36 -17.59
C SER A 359 14.35 -23.99 -17.57
#